data_AF-K1WNQ3-F1
#
_entry.id   AF-K1WNQ3-F1
#
_cell.length_a   1.000
_cell.length_b   1.000
_cell.length_c   1.000
_cell.angle_alpha   90.00
_cell.angle_beta   90.00
_cell.angle_gamma   90.00
#
_symmetry.space_group_name_H-M   'P 1'
#
loop_
_entity.id
_entity.type
_entity.pdbx_description
1 polymer ?
#
loop_
_entity_poly.entity_id
_entity_poly.type
_entity_poly.pdbx_seq_one_letter_code
_entity_poly.pdbx_strand_id
1 'polypeptide(L)'
;MRGAIPTTLLPQLPRAQYTLSPLCPGDLLGYMSVLKDMYMPPIHGGFTAGDVELDEEDKDADTQPNNRRRSRTLSGGSVDLVPPGLGLEMDGLSLQDTIKERAEDEFSDYSDHSDYEQEGDEPYNDPFEREWAEKWLNGVVRRAQTFLEEAEEDAEVGEYEAILREATAVLAMMAGTSAAGSLTRHLVFPLAPELGPALRAMRPAIMPANADRSPETATFLNKLATSPSSPTVGMSALARRRSSHHSHGSSVGSDGWKGGKRKPAALPVLLHDAPMSDHISVGVQTWGSAILLGREMSLRPADFGLFPRPGQTYPHGGGTRVLELGAGTGLLSILCRKLLDLHAATNALNTSSSEPRTPQTASTLTPTTADAGLVVATDFHPDVLANLRVCVDLNAPPRLPGQEAGPGIEIVKLDWTTFPGYMASGGKEGEEELAPWLDTPFDLVLASDCVYDPTHAQMLRDVAGWVLRLPEGEDQGGTMHILSPIRPTFTPELESIDVAFPTIESYTPLAERRAAAEQGEVTDKEMRGEGLGLKQGLKLGVRGGKRSVRGRKGEGRTDEVAGYWWWEVGWG
;
A
#
# COMPACT_ATOMS: atom_id res chain seq x y z
N MET A 1 10.35 20.68 4.58
CA MET A 1 10.89 21.58 5.62
C MET A 1 9.78 21.81 6.64
N ARG A 2 9.95 21.57 7.96
CA ARG A 2 8.85 21.86 8.92
C ARG A 2 8.76 23.36 9.19
N GLY A 3 7.53 23.90 9.23
CA GLY A 3 7.30 25.34 9.41
C GLY A 3 7.70 26.21 8.20
N ALA A 4 7.70 25.65 6.98
CA ALA A 4 7.71 26.47 5.77
C ALA A 4 6.28 26.96 5.49
N ILE A 5 6.13 28.27 5.20
CA ILE A 5 4.83 28.93 5.09
C ILE A 5 4.74 29.58 3.69
N PRO A 6 3.69 29.33 2.88
CA PRO A 6 3.56 29.82 1.51
C PRO A 6 3.91 31.30 1.29
N THR A 7 3.41 32.22 2.13
CA THR A 7 3.73 33.66 2.05
C THR A 7 5.21 33.99 2.26
N THR A 8 5.95 33.14 2.98
CA THR A 8 7.40 33.29 3.23
C THR A 8 8.27 32.52 2.23
N LEU A 9 7.71 31.47 1.63
CA LEU A 9 8.39 30.56 0.71
C LEU A 9 8.37 31.10 -0.73
N LEU A 10 7.21 31.56 -1.18
CA LEU A 10 6.93 31.76 -2.60
C LEU A 10 7.40 33.14 -3.10
N PRO A 11 8.07 33.22 -4.27
CA PRO A 11 8.54 34.47 -4.82
C PRO A 11 7.37 35.32 -5.34
N GLN A 12 7.50 36.65 -5.21
CA GLN A 12 6.55 37.59 -5.82
C GLN A 12 6.60 37.44 -7.36
N LEU A 13 5.45 37.16 -7.97
CA LEU A 13 5.36 37.00 -9.42
C LEU A 13 5.55 38.34 -10.16
N PRO A 14 6.06 38.33 -11.41
CA PRO A 14 6.21 39.55 -12.21
C PRO A 14 4.89 40.30 -12.38
N ARG A 15 4.93 41.64 -12.44
CA ARG A 15 3.71 42.45 -12.70
C ARG A 15 3.11 42.23 -14.09
N ALA A 16 3.94 41.85 -15.06
CA ALA A 16 3.49 41.39 -16.36
C ALA A 16 2.72 40.06 -16.21
N GLN A 17 1.66 39.89 -17.02
CA GLN A 17 0.81 38.69 -17.00
C GLN A 17 1.16 37.68 -18.10
N TYR A 18 2.12 38.01 -18.97
CA TYR A 18 2.58 37.24 -20.14
C TYR A 18 3.99 36.63 -19.97
N THR A 19 4.61 36.74 -18.79
CA THR A 19 5.96 36.19 -18.56
C THR A 19 6.21 35.87 -17.09
N LEU A 20 7.05 34.86 -16.85
CA LEU A 20 7.57 34.48 -15.53
C LEU A 20 8.94 35.10 -15.24
N SER A 21 9.60 35.69 -16.26
CA SER A 21 10.89 36.37 -16.11
C SER A 21 10.80 37.55 -15.12
N PRO A 22 11.77 37.72 -14.19
CA PRO A 22 13.08 37.08 -14.14
C PRO A 22 13.19 35.82 -13.25
N LEU A 23 12.07 35.15 -12.94
CA LEU A 23 12.11 33.89 -12.16
C LEU A 23 12.61 32.75 -13.05
N CYS A 24 13.53 31.93 -12.52
CA CYS A 24 14.08 30.78 -13.23
C CYS A 24 13.05 29.62 -13.27
N PRO A 25 12.84 28.96 -14.43
CA PRO A 25 11.97 27.78 -14.52
C PRO A 25 12.33 26.65 -13.54
N GLY A 26 13.63 26.38 -13.35
CA GLY A 26 14.10 25.39 -12.38
C GLY A 26 13.76 25.76 -10.92
N ASP A 27 13.79 27.05 -10.57
CA ASP A 27 13.40 27.51 -9.23
C ASP A 27 11.88 27.40 -9.05
N LEU A 28 11.09 27.75 -10.07
CA LEU A 28 9.63 27.63 -10.05
C LEU A 28 9.16 26.18 -9.88
N LEU A 29 9.76 25.23 -10.60
CA LEU A 29 9.53 23.81 -10.40
C LEU A 29 9.98 23.35 -9.00
N GLY A 30 11.06 23.93 -8.47
CA GLY A 30 11.50 23.72 -7.07
C GLY A 30 10.46 24.18 -6.04
N TYR A 31 9.87 25.37 -6.22
CA TYR A 31 8.79 25.86 -5.36
C TYR A 31 7.54 25.00 -5.47
N MET A 32 7.15 24.59 -6.69
CA MET A 32 6.01 23.70 -6.89
C MET A 32 6.23 22.33 -6.26
N SER A 33 7.45 21.77 -6.32
CA SER A 33 7.76 20.52 -5.61
C SER A 33 7.58 20.65 -4.10
N VAL A 34 7.87 21.81 -3.50
CA VAL A 34 7.61 22.05 -2.06
C VAL A 34 6.12 22.25 -1.78
N LEU A 35 5.37 22.91 -2.67
CA LEU A 35 3.91 23.00 -2.55
C LEU A 35 3.23 21.63 -2.78
N LYS A 36 3.81 20.76 -3.61
CA LYS A 36 3.40 19.36 -3.78
C LYS A 36 3.64 18.58 -2.48
N ASP A 37 4.80 18.72 -1.85
CA ASP A 37 5.08 18.14 -0.51
C ASP A 37 4.15 18.68 0.61
N MET A 38 3.57 19.88 0.46
CA MET A 38 2.59 20.46 1.39
C MET A 38 1.15 20.02 1.13
N TYR A 39 0.71 20.06 -0.14
CA TYR A 39 -0.69 19.96 -0.51
C TYR A 39 -1.06 18.69 -1.28
N MET A 40 -0.10 17.79 -1.56
CA MET A 40 -0.42 16.43 -1.96
C MET A 40 -1.30 15.80 -0.88
N PRO A 41 -2.54 15.35 -1.20
CA PRO A 41 -3.43 14.79 -0.21
C PRO A 41 -2.72 13.63 0.50
N PRO A 42 -2.51 13.73 1.83
CA PRO A 42 -1.49 12.95 2.51
C PRO A 42 -1.91 11.49 2.62
N ILE A 43 -1.47 10.64 1.70
CA ILE A 43 -1.72 9.20 1.72
C ILE A 43 -0.72 8.57 2.68
N HIS A 44 -1.17 8.31 3.90
CA HIS A 44 -1.75 7.03 4.29
C HIS A 44 -0.77 5.83 4.35
N GLY A 45 0.53 6.07 4.12
CA GLY A 45 1.59 5.24 4.74
C GLY A 45 2.80 4.88 3.88
N GLY A 46 3.11 5.63 2.81
CA GLY A 46 4.26 5.33 1.96
C GLY A 46 5.60 5.55 2.66
N PHE A 47 6.16 4.51 3.29
CA PHE A 47 7.47 4.57 3.94
C PHE A 47 8.55 5.11 2.99
N THR A 48 9.32 6.08 3.46
CA THR A 48 10.56 6.46 2.78
C THR A 48 11.67 5.48 3.16
N ALA A 49 12.77 5.46 2.40
CA ALA A 49 13.99 4.74 2.78
C ALA A 49 14.68 5.30 4.08
N GLY A 50 14.11 6.33 4.69
CA GLY A 50 14.45 6.87 6.00
C GLY A 50 13.69 6.23 7.17
N ASP A 51 12.53 5.61 6.93
CA ASP A 51 11.61 5.16 8.00
C ASP A 51 11.74 3.66 8.31
N VAL A 52 12.50 2.94 7.47
CA VAL A 52 12.95 1.54 7.64
C VAL A 52 14.02 1.41 8.75
N GLU A 53 14.00 2.27 9.77
CA GLU A 53 14.86 2.18 10.97
C GLU A 53 14.11 1.39 12.05
N LEU A 54 14.11 0.05 11.92
CA LEU A 54 13.45 -0.86 12.87
C LEU A 54 14.16 -0.87 14.23
N ASP A 55 13.38 -0.49 15.25
CA ASP A 55 13.14 -1.19 16.51
C ASP A 55 14.36 -1.85 17.18
N GLU A 56 14.94 -1.13 18.14
CA GLU A 56 15.22 -1.74 19.44
C GLU A 56 14.01 -1.41 20.34
N GLU A 57 13.55 -2.39 21.14
CA GLU A 57 12.50 -2.14 22.13
C GLU A 57 13.03 -1.16 23.19
N ASP A 58 12.26 -0.12 23.56
CA ASP A 58 12.58 0.76 24.71
C ASP A 58 12.34 0.04 26.06
N LYS A 59 13.09 -1.05 26.27
CA LYS A 59 13.25 -1.77 27.54
C LYS A 59 14.50 -1.29 28.25
N ASP A 60 14.56 0.00 28.60
CA ASP A 60 15.32 0.54 29.73
C ASP A 60 14.96 2.02 29.97
N ALA A 61 13.92 2.25 30.77
CA ALA A 61 13.37 3.57 31.07
C ALA A 61 14.17 4.36 32.12
N ASP A 62 15.50 4.44 32.00
CA ASP A 62 16.35 5.36 32.78
C ASP A 62 17.66 5.77 32.08
N THR A 63 17.60 6.62 31.05
CA THR A 63 18.74 7.46 30.64
C THR A 63 18.27 8.76 29.99
N GLN A 64 18.88 9.90 30.35
CA GLN A 64 18.50 11.23 29.86
C GLN A 64 18.80 11.42 28.35
N PRO A 65 17.90 12.09 27.59
CA PRO A 65 18.06 12.28 26.14
C PRO A 65 19.18 13.28 25.81
N ASN A 66 20.31 12.78 25.29
CA ASN A 66 21.47 13.60 24.94
C ASN A 66 21.26 14.32 23.59
N ASN A 67 21.00 15.63 23.65
CA ASN A 67 20.40 16.43 22.58
C ASN A 67 21.35 16.73 21.40
N ARG A 68 21.62 15.73 20.54
CA ARG A 68 22.45 15.86 19.34
C ARG A 68 21.62 15.95 18.06
N ARG A 69 21.06 17.14 17.79
CA ARG A 69 20.44 17.52 16.51
C ARG A 69 21.31 17.08 15.32
N ARG A 70 20.83 16.12 14.53
CA ARG A 70 21.38 15.77 13.20
C ARG A 70 20.42 16.27 12.14
N SER A 71 20.91 17.08 11.20
CA SER A 71 20.14 17.42 10.01
C SER A 71 19.91 16.15 9.18
N ARG A 72 18.65 15.75 8.98
CA ARG A 72 18.25 14.70 8.02
C ARG A 72 17.86 15.40 6.73
N THR A 73 18.71 15.31 5.71
CA THR A 73 18.37 15.74 4.34
C THR A 73 17.33 14.77 3.77
N LEU A 74 16.08 15.24 3.65
CA LEU A 74 15.02 14.50 2.99
C LEU A 74 15.21 14.57 1.48
N SER A 75 15.19 13.42 0.81
CA SER A 75 15.05 13.34 -0.65
C SER A 75 13.60 12.97 -0.95
N GLY A 76 12.81 13.92 -1.46
CA GLY A 76 11.37 13.75 -1.66
C GLY A 76 11.00 12.54 -2.54
N GLY A 77 9.79 12.03 -2.30
CA GLY A 77 9.11 11.12 -3.22
C GLY A 77 8.67 11.90 -4.45
N SER A 78 8.93 11.37 -5.65
CA SER A 78 8.76 12.12 -6.90
C SER A 78 7.49 11.67 -7.59
N VAL A 79 6.39 12.39 -7.36
CA VAL A 79 5.08 12.07 -7.94
C VAL A 79 4.97 12.53 -9.39
N ASP A 80 4.51 11.62 -10.24
CA ASP A 80 4.16 11.87 -11.64
C ASP A 80 2.64 11.81 -11.84
N LEU A 81 2.15 12.60 -12.79
CA LEU A 81 0.74 12.80 -13.10
C LEU A 81 0.53 12.80 -14.61
N VAL A 82 -0.41 11.98 -15.08
CA VAL A 82 -0.76 11.90 -16.50
C VAL A 82 -2.04 12.71 -16.76
N PRO A 83 -2.00 13.76 -17.61
CA PRO A 83 -3.17 14.57 -17.91
C PRO A 83 -4.16 13.83 -18.82
N PRO A 84 -5.48 14.07 -18.69
CA PRO A 84 -6.46 13.57 -19.64
C PRO A 84 -6.28 14.22 -21.02
N GLY A 85 -6.51 13.45 -22.09
CA GLY A 85 -6.40 13.94 -23.46
C GLY A 85 -7.42 15.05 -23.76
N LEU A 86 -6.94 16.19 -24.27
CA LEU A 86 -7.77 17.34 -24.62
C LEU A 86 -8.75 16.98 -25.75
N GLY A 87 -10.05 17.07 -25.47
CA GLY A 87 -11.08 16.87 -26.48
C GLY A 87 -12.51 16.88 -25.95
N LEU A 88 -13.06 18.08 -25.70
CA LEU A 88 -14.48 18.41 -25.93
C LEU A 88 -14.70 19.92 -25.73
N GLU A 89 -15.46 20.53 -26.64
CA GLU A 89 -15.95 21.91 -26.50
C GLU A 89 -17.10 21.95 -25.48
N MET A 90 -17.19 23.01 -24.67
CA MET A 90 -18.31 23.19 -23.74
C MET A 90 -18.75 24.66 -23.68
N ASP A 91 -19.92 24.93 -24.27
CA ASP A 91 -20.49 26.26 -24.39
C ASP A 91 -21.36 26.61 -23.16
N GLY A 92 -21.41 27.88 -22.81
CA GLY A 92 -21.58 28.36 -21.43
C GLY A 92 -22.87 28.02 -20.66
N LEU A 93 -22.69 27.81 -19.35
CA LEU A 93 -23.71 28.08 -18.32
C LEU A 93 -23.13 28.98 -17.22
N SER A 94 -23.95 29.89 -16.69
CA SER A 94 -23.54 30.96 -15.78
C SER A 94 -23.64 30.55 -14.31
N LEU A 95 -22.57 30.73 -13.54
CA LEU A 95 -22.63 30.68 -12.07
C LEU A 95 -23.29 31.96 -11.52
N GLN A 96 -24.41 31.80 -10.82
CA GLN A 96 -24.87 32.76 -9.82
C GLN A 96 -25.74 32.06 -8.76
N ASP A 97 -25.57 32.49 -7.51
CA ASP A 97 -26.36 32.20 -6.31
C ASP A 97 -26.65 30.73 -5.93
N THR A 98 -26.04 30.27 -4.83
CA THR A 98 -26.77 29.97 -3.58
C THR A 98 -25.79 29.76 -2.41
N ILE A 99 -25.73 30.73 -1.50
CA ILE A 99 -25.24 30.53 -0.12
C ILE A 99 -26.18 31.29 0.81
N LYS A 100 -26.93 30.58 1.67
CA LYS A 100 -27.42 31.09 2.96
C LYS A 100 -28.13 30.05 3.81
N GLU A 101 -28.01 30.26 5.12
CA GLU A 101 -28.81 29.70 6.22
C GLU A 101 -28.69 28.16 6.38
N ARG A 102 -28.39 27.65 7.57
CA ARG A 102 -29.04 27.97 8.85
C ARG A 102 -28.05 28.02 10.03
N ALA A 103 -28.42 28.72 11.10
CA ALA A 103 -27.64 28.89 12.32
C ALA A 103 -28.27 28.17 13.54
N GLU A 104 -27.42 27.99 14.57
CA GLU A 104 -27.71 27.99 16.02
C GLU A 104 -28.76 27.03 16.63
N ASP A 105 -28.28 26.22 17.58
CA ASP A 105 -28.95 25.89 18.86
C ASP A 105 -27.83 25.63 19.92
N GLU A 106 -28.08 25.89 21.21
CA GLU A 106 -27.02 26.07 22.25
C GLU A 106 -26.87 24.92 23.28
N PHE A 107 -25.69 24.88 23.92
CA PHE A 107 -25.40 24.35 25.28
C PHE A 107 -25.41 22.81 25.46
N SER A 108 -24.48 22.16 26.19
CA SER A 108 -23.89 22.55 27.49
C SER A 108 -22.42 22.13 27.73
N ASP A 109 -21.75 22.89 28.60
CA ASP A 109 -20.39 22.66 29.14
C ASP A 109 -20.24 21.36 29.95
N TYR A 110 -19.16 20.61 29.66
CA TYR A 110 -18.39 19.85 30.65
C TYR A 110 -16.91 19.78 30.22
N SER A 111 -16.10 20.71 30.71
CA SER A 111 -14.63 20.67 30.54
C SER A 111 -13.96 19.60 31.41
N ASP A 112 -13.07 18.81 30.79
CA ASP A 112 -11.92 18.19 31.47
C ASP A 112 -10.67 18.42 30.60
N HIS A 113 -9.76 19.28 31.07
CA HIS A 113 -8.59 19.70 30.30
C HIS A 113 -7.46 18.69 30.45
N SER A 114 -7.24 17.90 29.39
CA SER A 114 -5.96 17.26 29.12
C SER A 114 -5.32 17.93 27.90
N ASP A 115 -4.08 18.41 28.06
CA ASP A 115 -3.34 19.13 27.02
C ASP A 115 -2.92 18.17 25.90
N TYR A 116 -3.76 18.05 24.87
CA TYR A 116 -3.42 17.41 23.60
C TYR A 116 -3.06 18.49 22.58
N GLU A 117 -1.87 18.38 21.98
CA GLU A 117 -1.50 19.20 20.81
C GLU A 117 -2.49 18.89 19.67
N GLN A 118 -3.35 19.85 19.34
CA GLN A 118 -4.43 19.68 18.37
C GLN A 118 -3.82 19.66 16.95
N GLU A 119 -3.55 18.47 16.43
CA GLU A 119 -2.64 18.23 15.29
C GLU A 119 -3.22 18.61 13.90
N GLY A 120 -4.00 19.70 13.84
CA GLY A 120 -4.33 20.44 12.62
C GLY A 120 -3.37 21.61 12.32
N ASP A 121 -2.61 22.07 13.32
CA ASP A 121 -1.74 23.27 13.26
C ASP A 121 -0.40 23.04 12.49
N GLU A 122 -0.44 22.46 11.30
CA GLU A 122 0.65 22.62 10.32
C GLU A 122 0.46 23.97 9.58
N PRO A 123 1.35 24.97 9.73
CA PRO A 123 1.05 26.36 9.38
C PRO A 123 0.72 26.70 7.90
N TYR A 124 0.90 25.76 6.97
CA TYR A 124 0.53 25.93 5.56
C TYR A 124 -0.95 25.57 5.27
N ASN A 125 -1.64 24.93 6.23
CA ASN A 125 -3.07 24.59 6.14
C ASN A 125 -4.00 25.71 6.65
N ASP A 126 -3.44 26.80 7.19
CA ASP A 126 -4.23 27.99 7.52
C ASP A 126 -4.97 28.50 6.25
N PRO A 127 -6.26 28.91 6.36
CA PRO A 127 -7.05 29.32 5.20
C PRO A 127 -6.41 30.44 4.36
N PHE A 128 -5.71 31.39 4.98
CA PHE A 128 -5.04 32.49 4.28
C PHE A 128 -3.78 32.02 3.54
N GLU A 129 -3.00 31.11 4.14
CA GLU A 129 -1.81 30.55 3.52
C GLU A 129 -2.14 29.62 2.34
N ARG A 130 -3.20 28.82 2.49
CA ARG A 130 -3.76 28.03 1.39
C ARG A 130 -4.27 28.94 0.26
N GLU A 131 -5.09 29.95 0.57
CA GLU A 131 -5.60 30.90 -0.43
C GLU A 131 -4.45 31.67 -1.12
N TRP A 132 -3.35 31.95 -0.40
CA TRP A 132 -2.15 32.56 -0.97
C TRP A 132 -1.44 31.64 -1.96
N ALA A 133 -1.26 30.36 -1.62
CA ALA A 133 -0.71 29.36 -2.53
C ALA A 133 -1.60 29.15 -3.78
N GLU A 134 -2.92 29.07 -3.61
CA GLU A 134 -3.87 28.98 -4.73
C GLU A 134 -3.78 30.21 -5.66
N LYS A 135 -3.72 31.42 -5.09
CA LYS A 135 -3.53 32.68 -5.85
C LYS A 135 -2.18 32.71 -6.58
N TRP A 136 -1.12 32.22 -5.96
CA TRP A 136 0.22 32.15 -6.58
C TRP A 136 0.23 31.17 -7.76
N LEU A 137 -0.26 29.95 -7.56
CA LEU A 137 -0.30 28.92 -8.60
C LEU A 137 -1.17 29.34 -9.79
N ASN A 138 -2.37 29.88 -9.57
CA ASN A 138 -3.20 30.45 -10.64
C ASN A 138 -2.48 31.61 -11.38
N GLY A 139 -1.69 32.40 -10.64
CA GLY A 139 -0.82 33.42 -11.21
C GLY A 139 0.29 32.86 -12.10
N VAL A 140 0.83 31.67 -11.79
CA VAL A 140 1.82 30.99 -12.64
C VAL A 140 1.16 30.35 -13.86
N VAL A 141 0.08 29.58 -13.66
CA VAL A 141 -0.70 28.92 -14.74
C VAL A 141 -1.03 29.93 -15.84
N ARG A 142 -1.63 31.07 -15.49
CA ARG A 142 -1.98 32.11 -16.46
C ARG A 142 -0.78 32.66 -17.24
N ARG A 143 0.36 32.87 -16.58
CA ARG A 143 1.58 33.38 -17.22
C ARG A 143 2.22 32.34 -18.13
N ALA A 144 2.12 31.07 -17.77
CA ALA A 144 2.61 29.96 -18.59
C ALA A 144 1.73 29.79 -19.84
N GLN A 145 0.41 29.80 -19.69
CA GLN A 145 -0.55 29.76 -20.80
C GLN A 145 -0.31 30.90 -21.80
N THR A 146 -0.28 32.16 -21.35
CA THR A 146 -0.06 33.30 -22.26
C THR A 146 1.31 33.27 -22.95
N PHE A 147 2.35 32.71 -22.32
CA PHE A 147 3.64 32.52 -23.01
C PHE A 147 3.55 31.43 -24.09
N LEU A 148 2.91 30.30 -23.80
CA LEU A 148 2.74 29.19 -24.75
C LEU A 148 1.78 29.53 -25.91
N GLU A 149 0.86 30.48 -25.70
CA GLU A 149 -0.01 31.04 -26.74
C GLU A 149 0.72 32.01 -27.70
N GLU A 150 1.83 32.62 -27.27
CA GLU A 150 2.58 33.65 -28.03
C GLU A 150 3.94 33.16 -28.56
N ALA A 151 4.41 31.96 -28.19
CA ALA A 151 5.74 31.44 -28.53
C ALA A 151 5.79 30.70 -29.88
N GLU A 152 6.91 30.85 -30.60
CA GLU A 152 7.32 29.95 -31.69
C GLU A 152 8.15 28.77 -31.13
N GLU A 153 8.20 27.63 -31.84
CA GLU A 153 8.75 26.36 -31.33
C GLU A 153 10.26 26.44 -30.98
N ASP A 154 10.57 26.68 -29.71
CA ASP A 154 11.95 26.80 -29.19
C ASP A 154 12.11 26.15 -27.81
N ALA A 155 13.36 25.98 -27.35
CA ALA A 155 13.65 25.19 -26.14
C ALA A 155 13.00 25.71 -24.84
N GLU A 156 12.66 27.00 -24.75
CA GLU A 156 11.97 27.59 -23.59
C GLU A 156 10.50 27.11 -23.47
N VAL A 157 9.88 26.70 -24.58
CA VAL A 157 8.48 26.19 -24.61
C VAL A 157 8.33 24.98 -23.69
N GLY A 158 9.23 23.99 -23.80
CA GLY A 158 9.17 22.77 -22.98
C GLY A 158 9.39 23.00 -21.47
N GLU A 159 10.13 24.04 -21.09
CA GLU A 159 10.25 24.44 -19.68
C GLU A 159 8.94 25.07 -19.17
N TYR A 160 8.27 25.88 -20.00
CA TYR A 160 6.98 26.49 -19.68
C TYR A 160 5.81 25.48 -19.70
N GLU A 161 5.84 24.46 -20.56
CA GLU A 161 4.91 23.32 -20.50
C GLU A 161 5.06 22.53 -19.19
N ALA A 162 6.30 22.26 -18.76
CA ALA A 162 6.58 21.58 -17.49
C ALA A 162 6.07 22.40 -16.29
N ILE A 163 6.29 23.73 -16.30
CA ILE A 163 5.73 24.67 -15.32
C ILE A 163 4.19 24.62 -15.32
N LEU A 164 3.55 24.66 -16.48
CA LEU A 164 2.08 24.65 -16.58
C LEU A 164 1.50 23.33 -16.04
N ARG A 165 2.10 22.20 -16.42
CA ARG A 165 1.73 20.86 -15.93
C ARG A 165 1.81 20.80 -14.40
N GLU A 166 2.94 21.21 -13.83
CA GLU A 166 3.19 21.09 -12.39
C GLU A 166 2.39 22.12 -11.56
N ALA A 167 2.15 23.33 -12.07
CA ALA A 167 1.30 24.32 -11.40
C ALA A 167 -0.17 23.89 -11.36
N THR A 168 -0.68 23.36 -12.48
CA THR A 168 -2.06 22.84 -12.58
C THR A 168 -2.23 21.60 -11.70
N ALA A 169 -1.23 20.72 -11.67
CA ALA A 169 -1.16 19.57 -10.78
C ALA A 169 -1.32 19.94 -9.30
N VAL A 170 -0.56 20.93 -8.80
CA VAL A 170 -0.66 21.32 -7.39
C VAL A 170 -2.01 21.98 -7.08
N LEU A 171 -2.56 22.81 -7.97
CA LEU A 171 -3.94 23.34 -7.81
C LEU A 171 -4.98 22.22 -7.71
N ALA A 172 -4.85 21.20 -8.56
CA ALA A 172 -5.75 20.07 -8.58
C ALA A 172 -5.62 19.20 -7.32
N MET A 173 -4.39 19.02 -6.80
CA MET A 173 -4.16 18.42 -5.47
C MET A 173 -4.82 19.24 -4.34
N MET A 174 -4.71 20.56 -4.37
CA MET A 174 -5.35 21.46 -3.41
C MET A 174 -6.89 21.44 -3.49
N ALA A 175 -7.46 21.08 -4.64
CA ALA A 175 -8.91 20.85 -4.79
C ALA A 175 -9.36 19.44 -4.32
N GLY A 176 -8.45 18.46 -4.28
CA GLY A 176 -8.68 17.10 -3.77
C GLY A 176 -8.26 15.99 -4.73
N THR A 177 -8.13 14.74 -4.25
CA THR A 177 -7.66 13.61 -5.07
C THR A 177 -8.54 13.30 -6.28
N SER A 178 -9.83 13.64 -6.23
CA SER A 178 -10.76 13.51 -7.37
C SER A 178 -10.49 14.53 -8.48
N ALA A 179 -9.97 15.71 -8.14
CA ALA A 179 -9.59 16.74 -9.11
C ALA A 179 -8.14 16.56 -9.63
N ALA A 180 -7.26 16.00 -8.81
CA ALA A 180 -5.82 15.86 -9.05
C ALA A 180 -5.40 15.08 -10.32
N GLY A 181 -6.32 14.37 -10.97
CA GLY A 181 -6.01 13.47 -12.07
C GLY A 181 -5.39 12.15 -11.60
N SER A 182 -4.71 11.45 -12.51
CA SER A 182 -4.11 10.13 -12.22
C SER A 182 -2.72 10.27 -11.60
N LEU A 183 -2.45 9.48 -10.55
CA LEU A 183 -1.36 9.69 -9.59
C LEU A 183 -0.57 8.40 -9.34
N THR A 184 0.69 8.35 -9.82
CA THR A 184 1.58 7.22 -9.54
C THR A 184 2.26 7.37 -8.17
N ARG A 185 2.14 6.34 -7.32
CA ARG A 185 2.74 6.27 -5.98
C ARG A 185 3.95 5.33 -5.93
N HIS A 186 4.95 5.72 -5.15
CA HIS A 186 6.17 4.96 -4.89
C HIS A 186 6.23 4.53 -3.43
N LEU A 187 5.69 3.34 -3.10
CA LEU A 187 5.71 2.80 -1.75
C LEU A 187 6.94 1.89 -1.54
N VAL A 188 7.42 1.75 -0.30
CA VAL A 188 8.52 0.86 0.07
C VAL A 188 8.18 0.10 1.34
N PHE A 189 8.05 -1.22 1.29
CA PHE A 189 7.69 -2.02 2.46
C PHE A 189 8.93 -2.59 3.17
N PRO A 190 9.04 -2.49 4.51
CA PRO A 190 10.13 -3.11 5.26
C PRO A 190 9.95 -4.64 5.28
N LEU A 191 11.01 -5.39 4.95
CA LEU A 191 10.96 -6.86 4.84
C LEU A 191 11.50 -7.59 6.06
N ALA A 192 10.88 -8.74 6.35
CA ALA A 192 11.42 -9.82 7.14
C ALA A 192 12.90 -10.13 6.75
N PRO A 193 13.87 -10.13 7.70
CA PRO A 193 15.30 -10.22 7.40
C PRO A 193 15.72 -11.43 6.53
N GLU A 194 15.04 -12.55 6.69
CA GLU A 194 15.24 -13.82 5.99
C GLU A 194 14.92 -13.77 4.49
N LEU A 195 14.07 -12.84 4.04
CA LEU A 195 13.77 -12.61 2.62
C LEU A 195 14.81 -11.69 1.95
N GLY A 196 15.60 -10.97 2.74
CA GLY A 196 16.64 -10.06 2.25
C GLY A 196 17.69 -10.68 1.31
N PRO A 197 18.18 -11.92 1.51
CA PRO A 197 19.04 -12.63 0.56
C PRO A 197 18.37 -12.86 -0.80
N ALA A 198 17.12 -13.33 -0.82
CA ALA A 198 16.37 -13.55 -2.05
C ALA A 198 16.10 -12.23 -2.81
N LEU A 199 15.75 -11.15 -2.11
CA LEU A 199 15.58 -9.83 -2.74
C LEU A 199 16.88 -9.36 -3.42
N ARG A 200 18.04 -9.62 -2.81
CA ARG A 200 19.34 -9.27 -3.41
C ARG A 200 19.69 -10.14 -4.62
N ALA A 201 19.31 -11.41 -4.62
CA ALA A 201 19.53 -12.33 -5.75
C ALA A 201 18.60 -11.99 -6.94
N MET A 202 17.30 -11.81 -6.69
CA MET A 202 16.30 -11.53 -7.72
C MET A 202 16.23 -10.05 -8.13
N ARG A 203 17.02 -9.16 -7.53
CA ARG A 203 16.98 -7.72 -7.80
C ARG A 203 17.00 -7.33 -9.28
N PRO A 204 17.80 -7.96 -10.17
CA PRO A 204 17.78 -7.64 -11.59
C PRO A 204 16.47 -8.00 -12.32
N ALA A 205 15.70 -8.97 -11.80
CA ALA A 205 14.42 -9.40 -12.36
C ALA A 205 13.22 -8.66 -11.75
N ILE A 206 13.30 -8.27 -10.47
CA ILE A 206 12.28 -7.46 -9.78
C ILE A 206 12.39 -5.97 -10.13
N MET A 207 13.61 -5.47 -10.41
CA MET A 207 13.90 -4.05 -10.66
C MET A 207 14.58 -3.73 -12.00
N PRO A 208 14.28 -4.40 -13.13
CA PRO A 208 14.82 -4.01 -14.43
C PRO A 208 14.21 -2.67 -14.89
N ALA A 209 14.92 -2.00 -15.79
CA ALA A 209 14.45 -0.79 -16.45
C ALA A 209 13.37 -1.13 -17.49
N ASN A 210 12.10 -0.95 -17.12
CA ASN A 210 11.01 -0.89 -18.10
C ASN A 210 11.13 0.42 -18.88
N ALA A 211 11.02 0.39 -20.20
CA ALA A 211 11.13 1.58 -21.04
C ALA A 211 9.96 2.56 -20.80
N ASP A 212 8.79 2.03 -20.46
CA ASP A 212 7.53 2.75 -20.31
C ASP A 212 7.32 3.33 -18.89
N ARG A 213 8.36 3.36 -18.05
CA ARG A 213 8.33 3.99 -16.72
C ARG A 213 8.78 5.44 -16.80
N SER A 214 8.06 6.33 -16.10
CA SER A 214 8.41 7.75 -16.03
C SER A 214 9.81 8.00 -15.43
N PRO A 215 10.51 9.08 -15.82
CA PRO A 215 11.86 9.42 -15.33
C PRO A 215 11.96 9.45 -13.79
N GLU A 216 10.90 9.89 -13.13
CA GLU A 216 10.72 9.96 -11.68
C GLU A 216 10.73 8.55 -11.08
N THR A 217 9.93 7.65 -11.66
CA THR A 217 9.85 6.23 -11.27
C THR A 217 11.19 5.52 -11.50
N ALA A 218 11.82 5.71 -12.66
CA ALA A 218 13.15 5.19 -12.94
C ALA A 218 14.18 5.71 -11.93
N THR A 219 14.13 7.00 -11.58
CA THR A 219 15.01 7.63 -10.58
C THR A 219 14.79 7.08 -9.18
N PHE A 220 13.55 6.85 -8.75
CA PHE A 220 13.21 6.22 -7.47
C PHE A 220 13.79 4.79 -7.37
N LEU A 221 13.56 3.97 -8.39
CA LEU A 221 14.09 2.60 -8.43
C LEU A 221 15.62 2.57 -8.47
N ASN A 222 16.26 3.49 -9.19
CA ASN A 222 17.71 3.64 -9.21
C ASN A 222 18.31 4.12 -7.87
N LYS A 223 17.62 5.01 -7.13
CA LYS A 223 18.00 5.41 -5.75
C LYS A 223 17.97 4.21 -4.81
N LEU A 224 16.96 3.34 -4.92
CA LEU A 224 16.92 2.08 -4.16
C LEU A 224 18.07 1.14 -4.58
N ALA A 225 18.30 0.97 -5.89
CA ALA A 225 19.33 0.09 -6.45
C ALA A 225 20.75 0.43 -5.94
N THR A 226 21.06 1.72 -5.78
CA THR A 226 22.38 2.26 -5.43
C THR A 226 22.64 2.44 -3.93
N SER A 227 21.66 2.14 -3.07
CA SER A 227 21.79 2.24 -1.61
C SER A 227 22.97 1.41 -1.03
N PRO A 228 23.63 1.82 0.08
CA PRO A 228 24.88 1.20 0.58
C PRO A 228 24.84 -0.27 1.03
N SER A 229 23.69 -0.94 0.89
CA SER A 229 23.55 -2.41 1.02
C SER A 229 23.95 -3.17 -0.25
N SER A 230 24.37 -2.48 -1.33
CA SER A 230 24.83 -3.07 -2.59
C SER A 230 26.27 -3.60 -2.50
N PRO A 231 26.56 -4.88 -2.88
CA PRO A 231 27.81 -5.56 -2.51
C PRO A 231 29.03 -5.30 -3.43
N THR A 232 28.96 -4.37 -4.39
CA THR A 232 29.91 -4.29 -5.51
C THR A 232 31.03 -3.24 -5.41
N VAL A 233 31.00 -2.32 -4.42
CA VAL A 233 32.11 -1.36 -4.20
C VAL A 233 33.22 -1.99 -3.36
N GLY A 234 33.87 -3.03 -3.91
CA GLY A 234 34.67 -3.95 -3.10
C GLY A 234 35.78 -4.74 -3.80
N MET A 235 36.41 -4.24 -4.89
CA MET A 235 37.66 -4.85 -5.37
C MET A 235 38.62 -3.99 -6.22
N SER A 236 38.16 -2.97 -6.95
CA SER A 236 39.00 -2.28 -7.95
C SER A 236 39.84 -1.09 -7.46
N ALA A 237 39.67 -0.63 -6.21
CA ALA A 237 40.16 0.69 -5.75
C ALA A 237 41.50 0.69 -4.99
N LEU A 238 42.14 -0.46 -4.73
CA LEU A 238 43.37 -0.53 -3.91
C LEU A 238 44.66 -0.86 -4.69
N ALA A 239 44.59 -1.04 -6.01
CA ALA A 239 45.72 -1.47 -6.84
C ALA A 239 46.71 -0.35 -7.26
N ARG A 240 46.70 0.84 -6.60
CA ARG A 240 47.53 1.98 -7.06
C ARG A 240 48.08 2.92 -5.96
N ARG A 241 48.70 2.38 -4.91
CA ARG A 241 49.75 3.10 -4.14
C ARG A 241 50.67 2.14 -3.36
N ARG A 242 51.94 2.04 -3.78
CA ARG A 242 53.06 1.49 -2.99
C ARG A 242 54.20 2.52 -3.02
N SER A 243 55.16 2.37 -2.09
CA SER A 243 56.12 3.39 -1.62
C SER A 243 55.45 4.53 -0.82
N SER A 244 56.02 5.04 0.27
CA SER A 244 57.36 4.78 0.89
C SER A 244 57.31 4.66 2.43
N HIS A 245 58.48 4.51 3.05
CA HIS A 245 58.79 4.40 4.49
C HIS A 245 58.08 5.46 5.39
N HIS A 246 57.91 5.29 6.72
CA HIS A 246 58.78 4.60 7.71
C HIS A 246 58.03 3.82 8.80
N SER A 247 58.80 3.03 9.56
CA SER A 247 58.40 2.28 10.74
C SER A 247 58.53 3.09 12.04
N HIS A 248 57.51 3.01 12.92
CA HIS A 248 57.70 2.86 14.37
C HIS A 248 56.47 2.13 14.94
N GLY A 249 56.68 1.17 15.84
CA GLY A 249 55.61 0.36 16.43
C GLY A 249 55.27 0.79 17.85
N SER A 250 53.98 0.90 18.13
CA SER A 250 53.40 1.06 19.47
C SER A 250 52.09 0.28 19.56
N SER A 251 51.87 -0.41 20.68
CA SER A 251 50.60 -0.97 21.18
C SER A 251 49.53 -1.42 20.17
N VAL A 252 49.22 -2.73 20.16
CA VAL A 252 47.98 -3.25 19.56
C VAL A 252 46.79 -2.76 20.41
N GLY A 253 46.25 -1.60 20.04
CA GLY A 253 44.89 -1.22 20.41
C GLY A 253 43.91 -2.02 19.59
N SER A 254 42.94 -2.66 20.23
CA SER A 254 41.82 -3.30 19.54
C SER A 254 40.86 -2.21 19.06
N ASP A 255 41.10 -1.67 17.87
CA ASP A 255 40.16 -0.76 17.21
C ASP A 255 38.82 -1.47 16.99
N GLY A 256 37.88 -1.18 17.90
CA GLY A 256 36.55 -1.78 17.90
C GLY A 256 35.79 -1.33 16.67
N TRP A 257 35.75 -2.20 15.64
CA TRP A 257 34.97 -2.01 14.44
C TRP A 257 33.49 -1.92 14.83
N LYS A 258 33.00 -0.69 15.05
CA LYS A 258 31.58 -0.43 15.34
C LYS A 258 30.77 -0.88 14.12
N GLY A 259 30.17 -2.05 14.21
CA GLY A 259 29.29 -2.58 13.19
C GLY A 259 28.15 -1.61 12.97
N GLY A 260 28.11 -0.94 11.81
CA GLY A 260 26.98 -0.12 11.44
C GLY A 260 25.73 -1.01 11.35
N LYS A 261 24.66 -0.65 12.07
CA LYS A 261 23.37 -1.35 11.99
C LYS A 261 23.00 -1.47 10.50
N ARG A 262 22.89 -2.70 10.01
CA ARG A 262 22.49 -2.95 8.62
C ARG A 262 21.05 -2.50 8.47
N LYS A 263 20.79 -1.57 7.54
CA LYS A 263 19.40 -1.23 7.18
C LYS A 263 18.66 -2.52 6.74
N PRO A 264 17.42 -2.74 7.18
CA PRO A 264 16.59 -3.85 6.72
C PRO A 264 16.44 -3.88 5.20
N ALA A 265 16.05 -5.05 4.68
CA ALA A 265 15.65 -5.15 3.28
C ALA A 265 14.32 -4.40 3.07
N ALA A 266 14.11 -3.88 1.86
CA ALA A 266 13.02 -2.97 1.57
C ALA A 266 12.48 -3.23 0.16
N LEU A 267 11.17 -3.48 0.06
CA LEU A 267 10.48 -3.97 -1.14
C LEU A 267 9.63 -2.85 -1.76
N PRO A 268 10.01 -2.29 -2.92
CA PRO A 268 9.20 -1.29 -3.58
C PRO A 268 7.93 -1.87 -4.21
N VAL A 269 6.85 -1.11 -4.07
CA VAL A 269 5.56 -1.31 -4.73
C VAL A 269 5.20 -0.01 -5.44
N LEU A 270 4.81 -0.11 -6.70
CA LEU A 270 4.23 0.99 -7.47
C LEU A 270 2.70 0.88 -7.39
N LEU A 271 1.98 1.98 -7.29
CA LEU A 271 0.52 1.98 -7.44
C LEU A 271 0.10 3.15 -8.33
N HIS A 272 -1.06 3.03 -8.95
CA HIS A 272 -1.71 4.06 -9.73
C HIS A 272 -3.05 4.38 -9.04
N ASP A 273 -3.16 5.57 -8.46
CA ASP A 273 -4.44 6.10 -7.99
C ASP A 273 -5.10 6.84 -9.16
N ALA A 274 -6.29 6.41 -9.59
CA ALA A 274 -7.04 7.12 -10.63
C ALA A 274 -7.94 8.22 -10.02
N PRO A 275 -8.40 9.20 -10.81
CA PRO A 275 -9.55 10.01 -10.42
C PRO A 275 -10.79 9.12 -10.28
N MET A 276 -11.60 9.36 -9.24
CA MET A 276 -12.88 8.67 -9.04
C MET A 276 -13.89 9.14 -10.09
N SER A 277 -14.49 8.21 -10.81
CA SER A 277 -15.55 8.47 -11.81
C SER A 277 -16.91 8.74 -11.16
N ASP A 278 -17.19 8.07 -10.04
CA ASP A 278 -18.36 8.26 -9.21
C ASP A 278 -18.11 7.96 -7.71
N HIS A 279 -19.17 7.95 -6.92
CA HIS A 279 -19.14 7.74 -5.47
C HIS A 279 -18.96 6.27 -5.01
N ILE A 280 -19.01 5.29 -5.91
CA ILE A 280 -18.75 3.86 -5.60
C ILE A 280 -17.38 3.39 -6.14
N SER A 281 -16.80 4.13 -7.10
CA SER A 281 -15.47 3.90 -7.66
C SER A 281 -14.29 4.08 -6.68
N VAL A 282 -14.52 4.27 -5.38
CA VAL A 282 -13.52 4.64 -4.35
C VAL A 282 -12.31 3.71 -4.24
N GLY A 283 -12.42 2.46 -4.72
CA GLY A 283 -11.31 1.51 -4.83
C GLY A 283 -10.22 1.92 -5.82
N VAL A 284 -10.43 2.92 -6.69
CA VAL A 284 -9.36 3.43 -7.57
C VAL A 284 -8.27 4.21 -6.83
N GLN A 285 -8.41 4.44 -5.52
CA GLN A 285 -7.43 5.15 -4.69
C GLN A 285 -6.91 4.24 -3.57
N THR A 286 -5.68 4.49 -3.10
CA THR A 286 -5.02 3.61 -2.11
C THR A 286 -5.33 4.03 -0.67
N TRP A 287 -5.95 3.14 0.11
CA TRP A 287 -6.38 3.39 1.49
C TRP A 287 -5.36 2.95 2.56
N GLY A 288 -5.40 3.58 3.74
CA GLY A 288 -4.37 3.43 4.78
C GLY A 288 -4.33 2.05 5.44
N SER A 289 -5.49 1.42 5.60
CA SER A 289 -5.60 0.04 6.07
C SER A 289 -4.77 -0.93 5.22
N ALA A 290 -4.85 -0.85 3.89
CA ALA A 290 -4.08 -1.73 3.01
C ALA A 290 -2.56 -1.52 3.18
N ILE A 291 -2.12 -0.31 3.48
CA ILE A 291 -0.70 0.00 3.69
C ILE A 291 -0.21 -0.51 5.07
N LEU A 292 -1.00 -0.38 6.14
CA LEU A 292 -0.65 -0.93 7.46
C LEU A 292 -0.76 -2.46 7.52
N LEU A 293 -1.76 -3.05 6.86
CA LEU A 293 -1.87 -4.50 6.73
C LEU A 293 -0.67 -5.05 5.93
N GLY A 294 -0.34 -4.40 4.80
CA GLY A 294 0.84 -4.73 3.99
C GLY A 294 2.17 -4.58 4.74
N ARG A 295 2.31 -3.58 5.62
CA ARG A 295 3.48 -3.43 6.51
C ARG A 295 3.71 -4.67 7.36
N GLU A 296 2.68 -5.08 8.10
CA GLU A 296 2.80 -6.20 9.02
C GLU A 296 2.98 -7.54 8.27
N MET A 297 2.32 -7.71 7.12
CA MET A 297 2.55 -8.84 6.21
C MET A 297 3.98 -8.89 5.66
N SER A 298 4.61 -7.74 5.40
CA SER A 298 5.98 -7.67 4.89
C SER A 298 7.03 -8.03 5.95
N LEU A 299 6.74 -7.67 7.21
CA LEU A 299 7.62 -7.91 8.36
C LEU A 299 7.46 -9.32 8.94
N ARG A 300 6.24 -9.87 8.94
CA ARG A 300 5.89 -11.12 9.64
C ARG A 300 5.01 -12.06 8.80
N PRO A 301 5.35 -12.36 7.53
CA PRO A 301 4.46 -13.07 6.60
C PRO A 301 3.99 -14.45 7.08
N ALA A 302 4.79 -15.15 7.90
CA ALA A 302 4.41 -16.44 8.48
C ALA A 302 3.23 -16.35 9.49
N ASP A 303 3.06 -15.21 10.17
CA ASP A 303 1.98 -15.00 11.15
C ASP A 303 0.58 -15.02 10.48
N PHE A 304 0.53 -14.66 9.19
CA PHE A 304 -0.67 -14.61 8.36
C PHE A 304 -0.95 -15.95 7.65
N GLY A 305 -0.11 -16.96 7.87
CA GLY A 305 -0.16 -18.21 7.10
C GLY A 305 0.23 -18.06 5.61
N LEU A 306 0.80 -16.92 5.20
CA LEU A 306 1.23 -16.69 3.81
C LEU A 306 2.34 -17.67 3.40
N PHE A 307 3.18 -18.08 4.35
CA PHE A 307 4.17 -19.14 4.17
C PHE A 307 3.77 -20.38 5.00
N PRO A 308 3.92 -21.61 4.47
CA PRO A 308 3.66 -22.82 5.23
C PRO A 308 4.65 -22.95 6.41
N ARG A 309 4.17 -23.50 7.52
CA ARG A 309 5.04 -23.77 8.69
C ARG A 309 6.11 -24.82 8.32
N PRO A 310 7.35 -24.74 8.85
CA PRO A 310 8.40 -25.70 8.52
C PRO A 310 7.97 -27.15 8.78
N GLY A 311 7.92 -27.96 7.72
CA GLY A 311 7.47 -29.36 7.77
C GLY A 311 5.96 -29.59 7.61
N GLN A 312 5.16 -28.53 7.46
CA GLN A 312 3.74 -28.61 7.12
C GLN A 312 3.55 -28.37 5.62
N THR A 313 2.70 -29.17 4.97
CA THR A 313 2.23 -28.96 3.59
C THR A 313 0.73 -28.71 3.62
N TYR A 314 0.21 -27.79 2.80
CA TYR A 314 -1.23 -27.58 2.68
C TYR A 314 -1.93 -28.84 2.13
N PRO A 315 -3.16 -29.18 2.55
CA PRO A 315 -3.84 -30.42 2.14
C PRO A 315 -4.02 -30.57 0.62
N HIS A 316 -4.11 -29.45 -0.11
CA HIS A 316 -4.22 -29.44 -1.58
C HIS A 316 -2.88 -29.64 -2.31
N GLY A 317 -1.76 -29.82 -1.61
CA GLY A 317 -0.48 -30.23 -2.21
C GLY A 317 0.20 -29.20 -3.12
N GLY A 318 -0.10 -27.91 -2.95
CA GLY A 318 0.52 -26.81 -3.70
C GLY A 318 0.86 -25.62 -2.80
N GLY A 319 1.40 -24.55 -3.39
CA GLY A 319 1.69 -23.30 -2.67
C GLY A 319 0.43 -22.56 -2.19
N THR A 320 0.61 -21.66 -1.22
CA THR A 320 -0.45 -20.91 -0.53
C THR A 320 -1.44 -20.23 -1.49
N ARG A 321 -2.74 -20.29 -1.19
CA ARG A 321 -3.80 -19.62 -1.95
C ARG A 321 -4.30 -18.37 -1.22
N VAL A 322 -4.13 -17.21 -1.84
CA VAL A 322 -4.53 -15.89 -1.32
C VAL A 322 -5.68 -15.29 -2.13
N LEU A 323 -6.68 -14.72 -1.45
CA LEU A 323 -7.80 -13.96 -2.01
C LEU A 323 -7.87 -12.57 -1.36
N GLU A 324 -7.90 -11.50 -2.16
CA GLU A 324 -8.18 -10.14 -1.68
C GLU A 324 -9.60 -9.72 -2.10
N LEU A 325 -10.44 -9.43 -1.11
CA LEU A 325 -11.82 -8.97 -1.27
C LEU A 325 -11.85 -7.44 -1.24
N GLY A 326 -12.38 -6.80 -2.28
CA GLY A 326 -12.43 -5.33 -2.36
C GLY A 326 -11.02 -4.75 -2.52
N ALA A 327 -10.23 -5.33 -3.42
CA ALA A 327 -8.79 -5.12 -3.52
C ALA A 327 -8.39 -3.69 -3.90
N GLY A 328 -9.28 -2.89 -4.49
CA GLY A 328 -8.98 -1.51 -4.87
C GLY A 328 -7.78 -1.42 -5.81
N THR A 329 -6.70 -0.77 -5.36
CA THR A 329 -5.42 -0.68 -6.09
C THR A 329 -4.58 -1.96 -6.05
N GLY A 330 -5.02 -3.01 -5.36
CA GLY A 330 -4.41 -4.36 -5.35
C GLY A 330 -3.15 -4.48 -4.51
N LEU A 331 -2.91 -3.55 -3.59
CA LEU A 331 -1.68 -3.44 -2.83
C LEU A 331 -1.34 -4.75 -2.10
N LEU A 332 -2.29 -5.39 -1.42
CA LEU A 332 -1.98 -6.60 -0.66
C LEU A 332 -1.71 -7.79 -1.58
N SER A 333 -2.44 -7.94 -2.69
CA SER A 333 -2.17 -8.96 -3.72
C SER A 333 -0.79 -8.78 -4.36
N ILE A 334 -0.46 -7.54 -4.76
CA ILE A 334 0.86 -7.17 -5.32
C ILE A 334 1.98 -7.51 -4.33
N LEU A 335 1.76 -7.24 -3.05
CA LEU A 335 2.71 -7.58 -1.99
C LEU A 335 2.80 -9.10 -1.77
N CYS A 336 1.68 -9.80 -1.67
CA CYS A 336 1.63 -11.25 -1.46
C CYS A 336 2.38 -12.01 -2.56
N ARG A 337 2.17 -11.65 -3.84
CA ARG A 337 2.92 -12.22 -4.97
C ARG A 337 4.43 -12.06 -4.79
N LYS A 338 4.89 -10.82 -4.54
CA LYS A 338 6.31 -10.51 -4.30
C LYS A 338 6.88 -11.27 -3.09
N LEU A 339 6.11 -11.42 -2.01
CA LEU A 339 6.53 -12.16 -0.81
C LEU A 339 6.63 -13.68 -1.06
N LEU A 340 5.68 -14.26 -1.80
CA LEU A 340 5.71 -15.66 -2.23
C LEU A 340 6.91 -15.94 -3.16
N ASP A 341 7.20 -15.04 -4.10
CA ASP A 341 8.39 -15.12 -4.97
C ASP A 341 9.68 -15.07 -4.14
N LEU A 342 9.76 -14.15 -3.18
CA LEU A 342 10.88 -14.05 -2.24
C LEU A 342 11.05 -15.31 -1.37
N HIS A 343 9.96 -15.93 -0.93
CA HIS A 343 9.99 -17.18 -0.18
C HIS A 343 10.49 -18.35 -1.03
N ALA A 344 9.92 -18.53 -2.23
CA ALA A 344 10.32 -19.58 -3.17
C ALA A 344 11.82 -19.47 -3.53
N ALA A 345 12.31 -18.26 -3.83
CA ALA A 345 13.72 -18.03 -4.08
C ALA A 345 14.61 -18.21 -2.83
N THR A 346 14.11 -17.92 -1.63
CA THR A 346 14.82 -18.21 -0.37
C THR A 346 15.00 -19.73 -0.19
N ASN A 347 13.96 -20.51 -0.46
CA ASN A 347 14.02 -21.97 -0.40
C ASN A 347 14.96 -22.56 -1.47
N ALA A 348 14.94 -22.03 -2.69
CA ALA A 348 15.87 -22.42 -3.76
C ALA A 348 17.34 -22.09 -3.43
N LEU A 349 17.60 -20.93 -2.82
CA LEU A 349 18.93 -20.56 -2.34
C LEU A 349 19.41 -21.52 -1.24
N ASN A 350 18.55 -21.84 -0.27
CA ASN A 350 18.89 -22.76 0.84
C ASN A 350 19.17 -24.19 0.35
N THR A 351 18.35 -24.73 -0.55
CA THR A 351 18.56 -26.08 -1.12
C THR A 351 19.81 -26.15 -2.00
N SER A 352 20.16 -25.09 -2.73
CA SER A 352 21.38 -25.05 -3.56
C SER A 352 22.72 -25.11 -2.79
N SER A 353 22.68 -25.08 -1.45
CA SER A 353 23.88 -25.06 -0.60
C SER A 353 24.53 -26.43 -0.38
N SER A 354 23.87 -27.53 -0.73
CA SER A 354 24.31 -28.91 -0.47
C SER A 354 25.08 -29.59 -1.61
N GLU A 355 25.05 -29.05 -2.84
CA GLU A 355 25.70 -29.65 -4.02
C GLU A 355 26.81 -28.78 -4.67
N PRO A 356 27.83 -29.40 -5.29
CA PRO A 356 28.93 -28.68 -5.93
C PRO A 356 28.52 -28.00 -7.24
N ARG A 357 28.38 -26.67 -7.20
CA ARG A 357 28.01 -25.83 -8.36
C ARG A 357 28.95 -25.98 -9.57
N THR A 358 28.37 -26.34 -10.72
CA THR A 358 28.98 -26.09 -12.04
C THR A 358 28.54 -24.70 -12.57
N PRO A 359 29.32 -24.03 -13.46
CA PRO A 359 29.03 -22.64 -13.83
C PRO A 359 27.77 -22.40 -14.68
N GLN A 360 27.03 -23.44 -15.08
CA GLN A 360 25.95 -23.36 -16.06
C GLN A 360 24.54 -23.36 -15.44
N THR A 361 24.39 -23.71 -14.16
CA THR A 361 23.06 -23.83 -13.51
C THR A 361 22.55 -22.54 -12.85
N ALA A 362 23.33 -21.45 -12.87
CA ALA A 362 23.01 -20.21 -12.14
C ALA A 362 21.91 -19.33 -12.78
N SER A 363 21.29 -19.76 -13.89
CA SER A 363 20.43 -18.89 -14.72
C SER A 363 18.92 -19.07 -14.55
N THR A 364 18.46 -20.11 -13.85
CA THR A 364 17.03 -20.45 -13.74
C THR A 364 16.65 -20.85 -12.32
N LEU A 365 16.57 -19.86 -11.43
CA LEU A 365 15.92 -19.98 -10.11
C LEU A 365 14.40 -19.78 -10.22
N THR A 366 13.78 -20.33 -11.27
CA THR A 366 12.33 -20.36 -11.46
C THR A 366 11.74 -21.48 -10.62
N PRO A 367 10.85 -21.20 -9.64
CA PRO A 367 10.15 -22.25 -8.93
C PRO A 367 9.25 -23.04 -9.89
N THR A 368 8.99 -24.30 -9.55
CA THR A 368 7.93 -25.09 -10.15
C THR A 368 6.59 -24.39 -9.97
N THR A 369 5.80 -24.28 -11.04
CA THR A 369 4.57 -23.46 -11.06
C THR A 369 3.52 -23.89 -10.04
N ALA A 370 3.54 -25.16 -9.59
CA ALA A 370 2.68 -25.67 -8.52
C ALA A 370 2.99 -25.10 -7.12
N ASP A 371 4.26 -24.76 -6.86
CA ASP A 371 4.74 -24.29 -5.54
C ASP A 371 4.71 -22.76 -5.40
N ALA A 372 4.38 -22.05 -6.48
CA ALA A 372 4.39 -20.59 -6.54
C ALA A 372 3.33 -19.91 -5.65
N GLY A 373 2.27 -20.62 -5.28
CA GLY A 373 1.08 -20.06 -4.65
C GLY A 373 0.23 -19.22 -5.61
N LEU A 374 -1.07 -19.16 -5.33
CA LEU A 374 -2.07 -18.41 -6.07
C LEU A 374 -2.35 -17.08 -5.36
N VAL A 375 -2.54 -16.01 -6.14
CA VAL A 375 -3.08 -14.74 -5.64
C VAL A 375 -4.20 -14.30 -6.57
N VAL A 376 -5.41 -14.11 -6.02
CA VAL A 376 -6.57 -13.58 -6.75
C VAL A 376 -6.98 -12.26 -6.10
N ALA A 377 -6.96 -11.19 -6.88
CA ALA A 377 -7.43 -9.86 -6.48
C ALA A 377 -8.85 -9.65 -7.03
N THR A 378 -9.80 -9.30 -6.15
CA THR A 378 -11.21 -9.18 -6.53
C THR A 378 -11.81 -7.83 -6.15
N ASP A 379 -12.66 -7.33 -7.04
CA ASP A 379 -13.50 -6.15 -6.82
C ASP A 379 -14.78 -6.31 -7.65
N PHE A 380 -15.81 -5.50 -7.41
CA PHE A 380 -17.03 -5.51 -8.20
C PHE A 380 -17.06 -4.42 -9.28
N HIS A 381 -16.30 -3.32 -9.09
CA HIS A 381 -16.46 -2.12 -9.90
C HIS A 381 -15.56 -2.13 -11.16
N PRO A 382 -16.09 -1.94 -12.38
CA PRO A 382 -15.31 -2.04 -13.62
C PRO A 382 -14.08 -1.13 -13.68
N ASP A 383 -14.21 0.14 -13.24
CA ASP A 383 -13.10 1.10 -13.24
C ASP A 383 -12.02 0.72 -12.21
N VAL A 384 -12.41 0.11 -11.09
CA VAL A 384 -11.47 -0.39 -10.07
C VAL A 384 -10.72 -1.59 -10.62
N LEU A 385 -11.41 -2.55 -11.25
CA LEU A 385 -10.79 -3.69 -11.93
C LEU A 385 -9.89 -3.26 -13.11
N ALA A 386 -10.17 -2.13 -13.77
CA ALA A 386 -9.29 -1.55 -14.78
C ALA A 386 -8.03 -0.94 -14.15
N ASN A 387 -8.19 -0.15 -13.08
CA ASN A 387 -7.08 0.47 -12.35
C ASN A 387 -6.16 -0.57 -11.67
N LEU A 388 -6.75 -1.61 -11.09
CA LEU A 388 -6.09 -2.76 -10.49
C LEU A 388 -5.13 -3.47 -11.46
N ARG A 389 -5.52 -3.60 -12.75
CA ARG A 389 -4.66 -4.14 -13.81
C ARG A 389 -3.42 -3.26 -14.04
N VAL A 390 -3.60 -1.94 -14.10
CA VAL A 390 -2.47 -0.98 -14.20
C VAL A 390 -1.53 -1.11 -13.00
N CYS A 391 -2.05 -1.21 -11.78
CA CYS A 391 -1.25 -1.41 -10.58
C CYS A 391 -0.45 -2.72 -10.60
N VAL A 392 -1.05 -3.84 -11.04
CA VAL A 392 -0.36 -5.13 -11.16
C VAL A 392 0.71 -5.07 -12.26
N ASP A 393 0.41 -4.53 -13.44
CA ASP A 393 1.34 -4.44 -14.57
C ASP A 393 2.56 -3.55 -14.25
N LEU A 394 2.38 -2.44 -13.51
CA LEU A 394 3.49 -1.60 -13.04
C LEU A 394 4.51 -2.38 -12.18
N ASN A 395 4.06 -3.43 -11.48
CA ASN A 395 4.86 -4.27 -10.59
C ASN A 395 5.33 -5.59 -11.21
N ALA A 396 4.81 -5.98 -12.38
CA ALA A 396 5.18 -7.21 -13.04
C ALA A 396 6.66 -7.19 -13.48
N PRO A 397 7.35 -8.34 -13.44
CA PRO A 397 8.66 -8.47 -14.10
C PRO A 397 8.46 -8.43 -15.62
N PRO A 398 9.18 -7.56 -16.37
CA PRO A 398 9.06 -7.51 -17.82
C PRO A 398 9.51 -8.83 -18.45
N ARG A 399 8.71 -9.30 -19.42
CA ARG A 399 8.87 -10.60 -20.06
C ARG A 399 9.94 -10.50 -21.14
N LEU A 400 11.00 -11.30 -21.05
CA LEU A 400 11.94 -11.46 -22.15
C LEU A 400 11.26 -12.21 -23.32
N PRO A 401 11.55 -11.89 -24.59
CA PRO A 401 10.96 -12.59 -25.73
C PRO A 401 11.23 -14.09 -25.68
N GLY A 402 10.15 -14.89 -25.66
CA GLY A 402 10.23 -16.35 -25.56
C GLY A 402 10.33 -16.93 -24.14
N GLN A 403 10.29 -16.09 -23.10
CA GLN A 403 10.11 -16.55 -21.72
C GLN A 403 8.60 -16.69 -21.41
N GLU A 404 8.19 -17.83 -20.88
CA GLU A 404 6.81 -18.03 -20.41
C GLU A 404 6.50 -17.09 -19.22
N ALA A 405 5.22 -16.71 -19.09
CA ALA A 405 4.78 -15.90 -17.95
C ALA A 405 4.96 -16.69 -16.65
N GLY A 406 5.61 -16.08 -15.66
CA GLY A 406 5.63 -16.61 -14.29
C GLY A 406 4.24 -16.56 -13.64
N PRO A 407 4.11 -17.11 -12.41
CA PRO A 407 2.88 -17.01 -11.63
C PRO A 407 2.44 -15.54 -11.50
N GLY A 408 1.19 -15.27 -11.85
CA GLY A 408 0.63 -13.93 -11.90
C GLY A 408 -0.09 -13.51 -10.62
N ILE A 409 -0.92 -12.48 -10.78
CA ILE A 409 -2.05 -12.15 -9.91
C ILE A 409 -3.27 -12.20 -10.82
N GLU A 410 -4.24 -13.04 -10.50
CA GLU A 410 -5.48 -13.14 -11.27
C GLU A 410 -6.42 -12.00 -10.82
N ILE A 411 -7.02 -11.29 -11.79
CA ILE A 411 -7.87 -10.13 -11.52
C ILE A 411 -9.26 -10.38 -12.11
N VAL A 412 -10.23 -10.62 -11.22
CA VAL A 412 -11.58 -11.07 -11.57
C VAL A 412 -12.65 -10.23 -10.87
N LYS A 413 -13.81 -10.09 -11.51
CA LYS A 413 -14.98 -9.53 -10.84
C LYS A 413 -15.47 -10.48 -9.74
N LEU A 414 -15.80 -9.93 -8.59
CA LEU A 414 -16.58 -10.60 -7.55
C LEU A 414 -17.64 -9.64 -7.01
N ASP A 415 -18.92 -10.02 -7.10
CA ASP A 415 -20.03 -9.25 -6.56
C ASP A 415 -20.60 -9.98 -5.34
N TRP A 416 -20.39 -9.43 -4.15
CA TRP A 416 -20.77 -10.11 -2.90
C TRP A 416 -22.29 -10.26 -2.74
N THR A 417 -23.10 -9.57 -3.55
CA THR A 417 -24.56 -9.67 -3.52
C THR A 417 -25.09 -10.87 -4.30
N THR A 418 -24.37 -11.32 -5.35
CA THR A 418 -24.76 -12.47 -6.18
C THR A 418 -24.03 -13.76 -5.80
N PHE A 419 -22.75 -13.64 -5.41
CA PHE A 419 -21.86 -14.78 -5.20
C PHE A 419 -22.38 -15.85 -4.19
N PRO A 420 -22.96 -15.50 -3.02
CA PRO A 420 -23.50 -16.51 -2.12
C PRO A 420 -24.67 -17.30 -2.71
N GLY A 421 -25.45 -16.69 -3.62
CA GLY A 421 -26.53 -17.35 -4.36
C GLY A 421 -26.00 -18.30 -5.43
N TYR A 422 -25.02 -17.86 -6.21
CA TYR A 422 -24.29 -18.71 -7.17
C TYR A 422 -23.73 -19.96 -6.48
N MET A 423 -23.05 -19.79 -5.34
CA MET A 423 -22.50 -20.90 -4.56
C MET A 423 -23.58 -21.82 -3.98
N ALA A 424 -24.68 -21.27 -3.44
CA ALA A 424 -25.80 -22.06 -2.94
C ALA A 424 -26.51 -22.89 -4.03
N SER A 425 -26.56 -22.39 -5.28
CA SER A 425 -27.07 -23.15 -6.43
C SER A 425 -26.17 -24.33 -6.85
N GLY A 426 -24.91 -24.33 -6.39
CA GLY A 426 -23.84 -25.21 -6.86
C GLY A 426 -23.36 -24.82 -8.26
N GLY A 427 -23.23 -23.52 -8.54
CA GLY A 427 -22.72 -22.97 -9.81
C GLY A 427 -23.67 -23.14 -11.00
N LYS A 428 -24.99 -23.02 -10.78
CA LYS A 428 -26.04 -23.22 -11.80
C LYS A 428 -26.88 -21.98 -12.09
N GLU A 429 -26.92 -21.03 -11.18
CA GLU A 429 -27.69 -19.79 -11.28
C GLU A 429 -26.73 -18.60 -11.21
N GLY A 430 -26.71 -17.79 -12.26
CA GLY A 430 -25.72 -16.72 -12.44
C GLY A 430 -24.39 -17.18 -13.05
N GLU A 431 -23.51 -16.21 -13.28
CA GLU A 431 -22.13 -16.40 -13.75
C GLU A 431 -21.22 -15.58 -12.81
N GLU A 432 -20.15 -16.18 -12.31
CA GLU A 432 -19.19 -15.55 -11.39
C GLU A 432 -17.76 -15.75 -11.93
N GLU A 433 -17.00 -14.66 -12.12
CA GLU A 433 -15.66 -14.77 -12.72
C GLU A 433 -14.67 -15.53 -11.82
N LEU A 434 -14.90 -15.55 -10.49
CA LEU A 434 -14.07 -16.30 -9.53
C LEU A 434 -14.19 -17.83 -9.66
N ALA A 435 -15.23 -18.35 -10.36
CA ALA A 435 -15.55 -19.77 -10.43
C ALA A 435 -14.39 -20.74 -10.78
N PRO A 436 -13.44 -20.41 -11.69
CA PRO A 436 -12.30 -21.30 -12.01
C PRO A 436 -11.34 -21.58 -10.84
N TRP A 437 -11.41 -20.82 -9.75
CA TRP A 437 -10.54 -20.94 -8.57
C TRP A 437 -11.29 -21.38 -7.29
N LEU A 438 -12.56 -21.81 -7.42
CA LEU A 438 -13.39 -22.31 -6.30
C LEU A 438 -13.31 -23.83 -6.14
N ASP A 439 -12.51 -24.51 -6.97
CA ASP A 439 -12.18 -25.93 -6.87
C ASP A 439 -11.51 -26.29 -5.53
N THR A 440 -10.66 -25.37 -5.07
CA THR A 440 -9.80 -25.50 -3.90
C THR A 440 -9.91 -24.22 -3.08
N PRO A 441 -10.39 -24.27 -1.82
CA PRO A 441 -10.51 -23.09 -0.96
C PRO A 441 -9.19 -22.34 -0.71
N PHE A 442 -9.29 -21.11 -0.22
CA PHE A 442 -8.16 -20.22 0.04
C PHE A 442 -7.63 -20.34 1.48
N ASP A 443 -6.30 -20.30 1.63
CA ASP A 443 -5.62 -20.32 2.93
C ASP A 443 -5.68 -18.96 3.63
N LEU A 444 -5.62 -17.89 2.84
CA LEU A 444 -5.57 -16.51 3.31
C LEU A 444 -6.60 -15.67 2.56
N VAL A 445 -7.48 -15.02 3.30
CA VAL A 445 -8.44 -14.03 2.77
C VAL A 445 -8.14 -12.66 3.39
N LEU A 446 -8.11 -11.61 2.59
CA LEU A 446 -7.78 -10.25 3.00
C LEU A 446 -8.93 -9.29 2.67
N ALA A 447 -9.26 -8.41 3.62
CA ALA A 447 -10.17 -7.28 3.43
C ALA A 447 -9.58 -6.05 4.16
N SER A 448 -9.55 -4.89 3.49
CA SER A 448 -8.99 -3.65 4.04
C SER A 448 -9.85 -2.44 3.70
N ASP A 449 -10.40 -1.79 4.73
CA ASP A 449 -11.37 -0.68 4.63
C ASP A 449 -12.64 -1.00 3.80
N CYS A 450 -13.01 -2.29 3.73
CA CYS A 450 -14.07 -2.81 2.88
C CYS A 450 -15.52 -2.60 3.39
N VAL A 451 -15.72 -1.92 4.52
CA VAL A 451 -17.02 -1.83 5.21
C VAL A 451 -17.38 -0.37 5.43
N TYR A 452 -18.09 0.18 4.44
CA TYR A 452 -18.57 1.57 4.38
C TYR A 452 -20.11 1.68 4.38
N ASP A 453 -20.79 0.55 4.63
CA ASP A 453 -22.21 0.44 4.98
C ASP A 453 -22.36 -0.82 5.86
N PRO A 454 -23.26 -0.86 6.87
CA PRO A 454 -23.36 -1.96 7.82
C PRO A 454 -23.73 -3.33 7.21
N THR A 455 -24.26 -3.37 5.99
CA THR A 455 -24.59 -4.63 5.30
C THR A 455 -23.35 -5.35 4.76
N HIS A 456 -22.28 -4.64 4.43
CA HIS A 456 -21.05 -5.22 3.85
C HIS A 456 -20.38 -6.24 4.77
N ALA A 457 -20.45 -6.07 6.09
CA ALA A 457 -19.86 -7.02 7.03
C ALA A 457 -20.51 -8.42 6.96
N GLN A 458 -21.84 -8.48 6.77
CA GLN A 458 -22.53 -9.75 6.54
C GLN A 458 -22.20 -10.33 5.16
N MET A 459 -22.13 -9.49 4.12
CA MET A 459 -21.74 -9.94 2.77
C MET A 459 -20.32 -10.54 2.76
N LEU A 460 -19.37 -9.91 3.46
CA LEU A 460 -18.02 -10.45 3.66
C LEU A 460 -18.04 -11.81 4.36
N ARG A 461 -18.91 -12.02 5.36
CA ARG A 461 -19.07 -13.34 6.02
C ARG A 461 -19.64 -14.39 5.07
N ASP A 462 -20.67 -14.03 4.30
CA ASP A 462 -21.34 -14.95 3.39
C ASP A 462 -20.40 -15.38 2.25
N VAL A 463 -19.57 -14.46 1.74
CA VAL A 463 -18.47 -14.78 0.81
C VAL A 463 -17.41 -15.64 1.48
N ALA A 464 -16.89 -15.21 2.64
CA ALA A 464 -15.82 -15.90 3.36
C ALA A 464 -16.18 -17.37 3.69
N GLY A 465 -17.44 -17.63 4.07
CA GLY A 465 -17.93 -18.98 4.38
C GLY A 465 -17.89 -19.94 3.18
N TRP A 466 -17.88 -19.42 1.95
CA TRP A 466 -17.78 -20.22 0.72
C TRP A 466 -16.37 -20.35 0.17
N VAL A 467 -15.42 -19.48 0.56
CA VAL A 467 -14.05 -19.44 0.00
C VAL A 467 -12.94 -19.82 0.98
N LEU A 468 -13.13 -19.70 2.29
CA LEU A 468 -12.08 -19.92 3.29
C LEU A 468 -11.88 -21.42 3.60
N ARG A 469 -10.64 -21.92 3.51
CA ARG A 469 -10.32 -23.34 3.73
C ARG A 469 -10.71 -23.84 5.11
N LEU A 470 -11.32 -25.02 5.16
CA LEU A 470 -11.74 -25.68 6.39
C LEU A 470 -10.56 -26.19 7.23
N PRO A 471 -10.73 -26.32 8.57
CA PRO A 471 -9.76 -26.97 9.45
C PRO A 471 -9.72 -28.49 9.23
N GLU A 472 -8.52 -29.08 9.32
CA GLU A 472 -8.29 -30.52 9.11
C GLU A 472 -7.33 -31.07 10.17
N GLY A 473 -7.82 -32.00 11.00
CA GLY A 473 -7.04 -32.58 12.10
C GLY A 473 -6.67 -31.54 13.16
N GLU A 474 -5.37 -31.25 13.30
CA GLU A 474 -4.85 -30.18 14.16
C GLU A 474 -4.72 -28.83 13.44
N ASP A 475 -4.84 -28.79 12.11
CA ASP A 475 -4.76 -27.56 11.33
C ASP A 475 -6.02 -26.71 11.50
N GLN A 476 -5.82 -25.40 11.72
CA GLN A 476 -6.89 -24.45 12.05
C GLN A 476 -7.67 -23.94 10.82
N GLY A 477 -7.33 -24.45 9.63
CA GLY A 477 -7.89 -24.04 8.36
C GLY A 477 -7.29 -22.72 7.86
N GLY A 478 -8.00 -22.08 6.94
CA GLY A 478 -7.64 -20.75 6.47
C GLY A 478 -7.80 -19.68 7.55
N THR A 479 -7.27 -18.50 7.25
CA THR A 479 -7.43 -17.29 8.08
C THR A 479 -7.90 -16.13 7.20
N MET A 480 -8.86 -15.36 7.70
CA MET A 480 -9.28 -14.09 7.12
C MET A 480 -8.81 -12.94 8.01
N HIS A 481 -8.25 -11.89 7.43
CA HIS A 481 -7.94 -10.65 8.15
C HIS A 481 -8.76 -9.48 7.62
N ILE A 482 -9.41 -8.78 8.54
CA ILE A 482 -10.13 -7.54 8.28
C ILE A 482 -9.41 -6.42 9.04
N LEU A 483 -9.06 -5.34 8.36
CA LEU A 483 -8.53 -4.12 8.98
C LEU A 483 -9.33 -2.90 8.52
N SER A 484 -9.92 -2.17 9.46
CA SER A 484 -10.70 -0.96 9.20
C SER A 484 -10.28 0.20 10.12
N PRO A 485 -10.27 1.45 9.65
CA PRO A 485 -9.86 2.61 10.42
C PRO A 485 -10.97 3.05 11.38
N ILE A 486 -10.59 3.60 12.53
CA ILE A 486 -11.51 4.09 13.56
C ILE A 486 -11.96 5.51 13.18
N ARG A 487 -12.98 5.59 12.31
CA ARG A 487 -13.63 6.85 11.92
C ARG A 487 -14.89 7.04 12.79
N PRO A 488 -15.04 8.11 13.61
CA PRO A 488 -16.20 8.28 14.49
C PRO A 488 -17.55 8.28 13.76
N THR A 489 -17.59 8.80 12.53
CA THR A 489 -18.79 8.83 11.68
C THR A 489 -19.17 7.47 11.08
N PHE A 490 -18.30 6.46 11.18
CA PHE A 490 -18.53 5.10 10.69
C PHE A 490 -18.60 4.07 11.84
N THR A 491 -19.12 4.50 13.00
CA THR A 491 -19.27 3.62 14.17
C THR A 491 -20.22 2.44 13.90
N PRO A 492 -21.42 2.62 13.28
CA PRO A 492 -22.30 1.49 12.93
C PRO A 492 -21.66 0.45 12.01
N GLU A 493 -20.82 0.89 11.09
CA GLU A 493 -20.10 0.04 10.14
C GLU A 493 -19.04 -0.80 10.86
N LEU A 494 -18.30 -0.21 11.79
CA LEU A 494 -17.32 -0.93 12.63
C LEU A 494 -18.01 -1.89 13.60
N GLU A 495 -19.16 -1.52 14.18
CA GLU A 495 -19.98 -2.40 15.01
C GLU A 495 -20.60 -3.55 14.19
N SER A 496 -20.94 -3.31 12.91
CA SER A 496 -21.45 -4.37 12.03
C SER A 496 -20.43 -5.51 11.82
N ILE A 497 -19.12 -5.23 11.89
CA ILE A 497 -18.07 -6.25 11.82
C ILE A 497 -18.06 -7.10 13.10
N ASP A 498 -18.28 -6.52 14.28
CA ASP A 498 -18.39 -7.29 15.53
C ASP A 498 -19.66 -8.16 15.57
N VAL A 499 -20.77 -7.69 14.98
CA VAL A 499 -22.03 -8.43 14.87
C VAL A 499 -21.94 -9.54 13.82
N ALA A 500 -21.34 -9.25 12.66
CA ALA A 500 -21.14 -10.24 11.59
C ALA A 500 -20.07 -11.27 11.97
N PHE A 501 -19.03 -10.89 12.72
CA PHE A 501 -17.96 -11.76 13.17
C PHE A 501 -17.80 -11.66 14.70
N PRO A 502 -18.66 -12.33 15.49
CA PRO A 502 -18.47 -12.43 16.93
C PRO A 502 -17.28 -13.37 17.25
N THR A 503 -16.84 -13.37 18.49
CA THR A 503 -15.76 -14.27 18.95
C THR A 503 -16.16 -15.74 18.84
N ILE A 504 -15.23 -16.62 18.48
CA ILE A 504 -15.50 -18.06 18.35
C ILE A 504 -16.03 -18.65 19.67
N GLU A 505 -15.54 -18.14 20.80
CA GLU A 505 -15.91 -18.53 22.15
C GLU A 505 -17.34 -18.11 22.55
N SER A 506 -18.04 -17.32 21.73
CA SER A 506 -19.45 -16.93 21.95
C SER A 506 -20.47 -17.92 21.37
N TYR A 507 -20.03 -18.84 20.50
CA TYR A 507 -20.90 -19.88 19.93
C TYR A 507 -21.10 -21.06 20.87
N THR A 508 -22.19 -21.80 20.68
CA THR A 508 -22.36 -23.16 21.24
C THR A 508 -21.11 -24.01 20.93
N PRO A 509 -20.64 -24.87 21.85
CA PRO A 509 -19.42 -25.64 21.63
C PRO A 509 -19.44 -26.46 20.32
N LEU A 510 -18.33 -26.45 19.59
CA LEU A 510 -18.22 -27.11 18.27
C LEU A 510 -18.56 -28.60 18.31
N ALA A 511 -18.30 -29.28 19.43
CA ALA A 511 -18.68 -30.68 19.61
C ALA A 511 -20.20 -30.91 19.52
N GLU A 512 -21.00 -29.97 20.06
CA GLU A 512 -22.46 -30.03 20.05
C GLU A 512 -23.01 -29.66 18.66
N ARG A 513 -22.42 -28.65 18.00
CA ARG A 513 -22.73 -28.29 16.61
C ARG A 513 -22.41 -29.42 15.62
N ARG A 514 -21.29 -30.12 15.82
CA ARG A 514 -20.93 -31.33 15.05
C ARG A 514 -21.92 -32.46 15.27
N ALA A 515 -22.24 -32.78 16.53
CA ALA A 515 -23.23 -33.80 16.85
C ALA A 515 -24.63 -33.48 16.28
N ALA A 516 -25.01 -32.20 16.18
CA ALA A 516 -26.25 -31.78 15.51
C ALA A 516 -26.17 -31.95 13.98
N ALA A 517 -25.07 -31.55 13.34
CA ALA A 517 -24.86 -31.72 11.90
C ALA A 517 -24.83 -33.20 11.47
N GLU A 518 -24.28 -34.08 12.31
CA GLU A 518 -24.31 -35.55 12.10
C GLU A 518 -25.71 -36.15 12.17
N GLN A 519 -26.65 -35.51 12.89
CA GLN A 519 -28.06 -35.95 12.98
C GLN A 519 -28.91 -35.52 11.76
N GLY A 520 -28.38 -34.70 10.86
CA GLY A 520 -29.03 -34.34 9.59
C GLY A 520 -29.43 -32.87 9.50
N GLU A 521 -30.72 -32.60 9.24
CA GLU A 521 -31.19 -31.23 8.99
C GLU A 521 -31.35 -30.42 10.29
N VAL A 522 -30.32 -29.61 10.59
CA VAL A 522 -30.36 -28.65 11.69
C VAL A 522 -31.17 -27.41 11.28
N THR A 523 -32.32 -27.21 11.92
CA THR A 523 -33.22 -26.06 11.71
C THR A 523 -32.87 -24.85 12.57
N ASP A 524 -32.18 -25.07 13.70
CA ASP A 524 -31.70 -24.02 14.59
C ASP A 524 -30.48 -23.30 13.99
N LYS A 525 -30.56 -21.97 13.86
CA LYS A 525 -29.49 -21.13 13.31
C LYS A 525 -28.25 -21.05 14.19
N GLU A 526 -28.36 -21.26 15.50
CA GLU A 526 -27.19 -21.26 16.38
C GLU A 526 -26.37 -22.54 16.13
N MET A 527 -27.05 -23.68 16.18
CA MET A 527 -26.46 -25.02 16.02
C MET A 527 -25.96 -25.33 14.60
N ARG A 528 -26.54 -24.71 13.57
CA ARG A 528 -26.21 -24.97 12.16
C ARG A 528 -24.92 -24.26 11.73
N GLY A 529 -24.02 -24.97 11.04
CA GLY A 529 -22.85 -24.38 10.38
C GLY A 529 -23.20 -23.59 9.11
N GLU A 530 -22.21 -22.98 8.48
CA GLU A 530 -22.39 -22.09 7.31
C GLU A 530 -21.41 -22.39 6.16
N GLY A 531 -21.80 -22.05 4.93
CA GLY A 531 -21.01 -22.25 3.72
C GLY A 531 -20.40 -23.65 3.59
N LEU A 532 -19.08 -23.73 3.36
CA LEU A 532 -18.32 -25.00 3.35
C LEU A 532 -18.40 -25.74 4.71
N GLY A 533 -18.46 -24.98 5.81
CA GLY A 533 -18.50 -25.48 7.19
C GLY A 533 -19.81 -26.14 7.60
N LEU A 534 -20.88 -26.00 6.81
CA LEU A 534 -22.24 -26.49 7.09
C LEU A 534 -22.28 -27.95 7.57
N LYS A 535 -21.56 -28.86 6.89
CA LYS A 535 -21.54 -30.30 7.22
C LYS A 535 -20.76 -30.66 8.48
N GLN A 536 -19.98 -29.72 9.01
CA GLN A 536 -19.18 -29.89 10.22
C GLN A 536 -19.68 -29.02 11.39
N GLY A 537 -20.85 -28.37 11.26
CA GLY A 537 -21.36 -27.41 12.24
C GLY A 537 -20.48 -26.16 12.43
N LEU A 538 -19.46 -25.95 11.58
CA LEU A 538 -18.49 -24.87 11.70
C LEU A 538 -19.09 -23.52 11.32
N LYS A 539 -18.67 -22.47 12.02
CA LYS A 539 -19.05 -21.07 11.80
C LYS A 539 -17.80 -20.20 11.70
N LEU A 540 -17.88 -19.05 11.02
CA LEU A 540 -16.82 -18.06 11.05
C LEU A 540 -16.93 -17.19 12.32
N GLY A 541 -15.80 -16.91 12.95
CA GLY A 541 -15.72 -16.02 14.11
C GLY A 541 -14.31 -15.52 14.35
N VAL A 542 -14.18 -14.55 15.24
CA VAL A 542 -12.90 -13.91 15.57
C VAL A 542 -12.12 -14.75 16.58
N ARG A 543 -10.86 -15.05 16.27
CA ARG A 543 -9.91 -15.73 17.16
C ARG A 543 -9.35 -14.72 18.16
N GLY A 544 -9.66 -14.86 19.45
CA GLY A 544 -9.08 -14.03 20.52
C GLY A 544 -9.57 -12.56 20.58
N GLY A 545 -10.62 -12.21 19.83
CA GLY A 545 -11.19 -10.85 19.79
C GLY A 545 -10.43 -9.87 18.89
N LYS A 546 -11.00 -8.67 18.70
CA LYS A 546 -10.39 -7.61 17.88
C LYS A 546 -9.24 -6.92 18.61
N ARG A 547 -8.19 -6.55 17.86
CA ARG A 547 -7.02 -5.83 18.36
C ARG A 547 -6.98 -4.41 17.78
N SER A 548 -6.62 -3.42 18.61
CA SER A 548 -6.36 -2.06 18.12
C SER A 548 -4.94 -1.98 17.57
N VAL A 549 -4.78 -1.31 16.44
CA VAL A 549 -3.49 -1.08 15.78
C VAL A 549 -3.37 0.41 15.43
N ARG A 550 -2.16 0.95 15.46
CA ARG A 550 -1.85 2.33 15.06
C ARG A 550 -0.60 2.33 14.19
N GLY A 551 -0.61 3.13 13.12
CA GLY A 551 0.61 3.43 12.37
C GLY A 551 1.54 4.33 13.20
N ARG A 552 2.83 4.30 12.86
CA ARG A 552 3.79 5.33 13.31
C ARG A 552 3.51 6.65 12.60
N LYS A 553 4.12 7.76 13.03
CA LYS A 553 3.92 9.06 12.38
C LYS A 553 4.39 9.04 10.92
N GLY A 554 3.44 9.06 9.98
CA GLY A 554 3.67 8.92 8.54
C GLY A 554 3.33 7.53 7.97
N GLU A 555 2.97 6.56 8.82
CA GLU A 555 2.33 5.29 8.44
C GLU A 555 0.81 5.43 8.72
N GLY A 556 -0.06 5.02 7.80
CA GLY A 556 -1.48 5.36 7.92
C GLY A 556 -1.75 6.85 7.64
N ARG A 557 -3.03 7.21 7.53
CA ARG A 557 -3.50 8.54 7.06
C ARG A 557 -3.51 9.57 8.21
N THR A 558 -3.64 10.86 7.87
CA THR A 558 -3.66 11.97 8.84
C THR A 558 -5.00 12.16 9.57
N ASP A 559 -6.13 11.75 8.99
CA ASP A 559 -7.47 11.73 9.63
C ASP A 559 -7.74 10.42 10.39
N GLU A 560 -6.87 9.41 10.29
CA GLU A 560 -7.00 8.09 10.93
C GLU A 560 -6.29 8.02 12.29
N VAL A 561 -6.17 9.17 12.98
CA VAL A 561 -5.41 9.38 14.24
C VAL A 561 -5.84 8.45 15.39
N ALA A 562 -7.13 8.07 15.43
CA ALA A 562 -7.65 7.15 16.44
C ALA A 562 -7.01 5.74 16.35
N GLY A 563 -6.55 5.35 15.17
CA GLY A 563 -6.04 4.02 14.85
C GLY A 563 -7.03 3.18 14.05
N TYR A 564 -6.87 1.87 14.13
CA TYR A 564 -7.55 0.86 13.32
C TYR A 564 -8.02 -0.28 14.23
N TRP A 565 -9.12 -0.92 13.87
CA TRP A 565 -9.54 -2.21 14.42
C TRP A 565 -9.15 -3.31 13.45
N TRP A 566 -8.53 -4.37 13.99
CA TRP A 566 -8.15 -5.56 13.26
C TRP A 566 -8.90 -6.77 13.83
N TRP A 567 -9.62 -7.48 12.96
CA TRP A 567 -10.25 -8.76 13.26
C TRP A 567 -9.50 -9.89 12.56
N GLU A 568 -9.20 -10.96 13.30
CA GLU A 568 -8.60 -12.19 12.78
C GLU A 568 -9.67 -13.29 12.83
N VAL A 569 -10.22 -13.61 11.66
CA VAL A 569 -11.38 -14.47 11.50
C VAL A 569 -10.95 -15.85 11.03
N GLY A 570 -11.60 -16.88 11.55
CA GLY A 570 -11.44 -18.25 11.08
C GLY A 570 -12.62 -19.13 11.47
N TRP A 571 -12.53 -20.40 11.11
CA TRP A 571 -13.53 -21.41 11.46
C TRP A 571 -13.44 -21.83 12.93
N GLY A 572 -14.61 -22.05 13.56
CA GLY A 572 -14.76 -22.61 14.90
C GLY A 572 -16.14 -23.19 15.17
#